data_AF-A0A2J8VF27-F1
#
_entry.id   AF-A0A2J8VF27-F1
#
_cell.length_a   1.000
_cell.length_b   1.000
_cell.length_c   1.000
_cell.angle_alpha   90.00
_cell.angle_beta   90.00
_cell.angle_gamma   90.00
#
_symmetry.space_group_name_H-M   'P 1'
#
loop_
_entity.id
_entity.type
_entity.pdbx_description
1 polymer ?
#
loop_
_entity_poly.entity_id
_entity_poly.type
_entity_poly.pdbx_seq_one_letter_code
_entity_poly.pdbx_strand_id
1 'polypeptide(L)'
;EPVVNAVSIHQVKKQSQLSLLDYFLQEHGSYTTEAFLSAQRNFVQSCAGYCLVCYLLQVKDRHNGNILLDAEGHIIHIDFGFILSSSPRNLGFETSAFKLTTEFVDVMGGLDGDMFNYYKMLMLQGLIAARKHMDKVVQIVEIMQQGCRRCSASSPSGPMMTVAQVICSQLPCFHGSSTIRNLKERFHMSMTEEQLQLLVEQMVDGSMRSITTKLYDGFQYLTNGIM
;
A
#
# COMPACT_ATOMS: atom_id res chain seq x y z
N GLU A 1 -3.34 8.14 16.03
CA GLU A 1 -3.01 7.21 17.12
C GLU A 1 -1.76 6.45 16.71
N PRO A 2 -0.70 6.38 17.54
CA PRO A 2 0.52 5.66 17.19
C PRO A 2 0.30 4.14 17.25
N VAL A 3 0.92 3.42 16.32
CA VAL A 3 1.00 1.96 16.36
C VAL A 3 2.09 1.58 17.36
N VAL A 4 1.74 0.80 18.38
CA VAL A 4 2.69 0.32 19.40
C VAL A 4 3.36 -0.97 18.94
N ASN A 5 4.54 -1.26 19.49
CA ASN A 5 5.29 -2.50 19.23
C ASN A 5 5.62 -2.75 17.74
N ALA A 6 5.77 -1.68 16.95
CA ALA A 6 6.13 -1.76 15.55
C ALA A 6 7.29 -0.82 15.22
N VAL A 7 8.17 -1.27 14.33
CA VAL A 7 9.40 -0.57 13.93
C VAL A 7 9.44 -0.49 12.42
N SER A 8 9.90 0.64 11.85
CA SER A 8 10.00 0.76 10.39
C SER A 8 10.96 -0.29 9.81
N ILE A 9 10.67 -0.82 8.63
CA ILE A 9 11.58 -1.74 7.91
C ILE A 9 12.96 -1.09 7.73
N HIS A 10 12.99 0.24 7.50
CA HIS A 10 14.22 1.01 7.48
C HIS A 10 15.03 0.86 8.77
N GLN A 11 14.40 1.04 9.93
CA GLN A 11 15.06 0.91 11.22
C GLN A 11 15.48 -0.52 11.51
N VAL A 12 14.66 -1.52 11.14
CA VAL A 12 15.04 -2.94 11.24
C VAL A 12 16.36 -3.18 10.51
N LYS A 13 16.43 -2.82 9.22
CA LYS A 13 17.65 -2.99 8.42
C LYS A 13 18.83 -2.21 8.98
N LYS A 14 18.59 -0.98 9.45
CA LYS A 14 19.64 -0.12 10.01
C LYS A 14 20.22 -0.64 11.33
N GLN A 15 19.38 -1.21 12.20
CA GLN A 15 19.78 -1.65 13.52
C GLN A 15 20.33 -3.07 13.52
N SER A 16 19.68 -3.98 12.78
CA SER A 16 20.11 -5.38 12.71
C SER A 16 21.29 -5.58 11.75
N GLN A 17 21.40 -4.76 10.70
CA GLN A 17 22.32 -4.99 9.56
C GLN A 17 22.09 -6.36 8.88
N LEU A 18 20.87 -6.89 9.00
CA LEU A 18 20.44 -8.16 8.42
C LEU A 18 19.51 -7.95 7.23
N SER A 19 19.39 -8.98 6.38
CA SER A 19 18.26 -9.08 5.46
C SER A 19 16.95 -9.24 6.24
N LEU A 20 15.82 -8.93 5.61
CA LEU A 20 14.53 -9.09 6.30
C LEU A 20 14.25 -10.55 6.69
N LEU A 21 14.64 -11.52 5.85
CA LEU A 21 14.50 -12.95 6.17
C LEU A 21 15.40 -13.35 7.35
N ASP A 22 16.66 -12.91 7.36
CA ASP A 22 17.57 -13.21 8.47
C ASP A 22 17.08 -12.59 9.79
N TYR A 23 16.48 -11.39 9.72
CA TYR A 23 15.83 -10.78 10.88
C TYR A 23 14.67 -11.63 11.39
N PHE A 24 13.81 -12.15 10.51
CA PHE A 24 12.73 -13.06 10.90
C PHE A 24 13.26 -14.33 11.56
N LEU A 25 14.35 -14.91 11.01
CA LEU A 25 14.98 -16.09 11.58
C LEU A 25 15.59 -15.83 12.96
N GLN A 26 16.15 -14.64 13.16
CA GLN A 26 16.71 -14.23 14.44
C GLN A 26 15.61 -14.03 15.50
N GLU A 27 14.54 -13.31 15.16
CA GLU A 27 13.51 -12.92 16.13
C GLU A 27 12.47 -14.02 16.40
N HIS A 28 12.16 -14.85 15.40
CA HIS A 28 11.09 -15.84 15.48
C HIS A 28 11.57 -17.29 15.41
N GLY A 29 12.89 -17.52 15.28
CA GLY A 29 13.48 -18.86 15.25
C GLY A 29 13.67 -19.41 13.83
N SER A 30 14.07 -20.68 13.74
CA SER A 30 14.38 -21.30 12.44
C SER A 30 13.14 -21.61 11.60
N TYR A 31 13.34 -21.92 10.32
CA TYR A 31 12.29 -22.20 9.33
C TYR A 31 11.19 -23.19 9.74
N THR A 32 11.47 -24.09 10.69
CA THR A 32 10.53 -25.13 11.13
C THR A 32 9.85 -24.80 12.47
N THR A 33 10.23 -23.71 13.11
CA THR A 33 9.63 -23.31 14.39
C THR A 33 8.23 -22.75 14.20
N GLU A 34 7.34 -23.04 15.15
CA GLU A 34 5.96 -22.51 15.10
C GLU A 34 5.94 -20.98 15.12
N ALA A 35 6.86 -20.35 15.84
CA ALA A 35 6.99 -18.90 15.91
C ALA A 35 7.34 -18.30 14.53
N PHE A 36 8.35 -18.82 13.82
CA PHE A 36 8.67 -18.38 12.46
C PHE A 36 7.51 -18.60 11.50
N LEU A 37 6.91 -19.79 11.51
CA LEU A 37 5.79 -20.12 10.61
C LEU A 37 4.57 -19.21 10.85
N SER A 38 4.30 -18.87 12.11
CA SER A 38 3.22 -17.93 12.47
C SER A 38 3.55 -16.51 12.02
N ALA A 39 4.75 -16.01 12.30
CA ALA A 39 5.18 -14.67 11.90
C ALA A 39 5.22 -14.51 10.37
N GLN A 40 5.70 -15.53 9.65
CA GLN A 40 5.70 -15.57 8.19
C GLN A 40 4.27 -15.53 7.63
N ARG A 41 3.32 -16.27 8.22
CA ARG A 41 1.91 -16.22 7.82
C ARG A 41 1.31 -14.83 8.05
N ASN A 42 1.57 -14.24 9.21
CA ASN A 42 1.15 -12.87 9.56
C ASN A 42 1.69 -11.84 8.56
N PHE A 43 2.96 -11.97 8.19
CA PHE A 43 3.62 -11.16 7.16
C PHE A 43 2.90 -11.29 5.81
N VAL A 44 2.67 -12.52 5.36
CA VAL A 44 1.99 -12.79 4.07
C VAL A 44 0.58 -12.20 4.02
N GLN A 45 -0.20 -12.40 5.08
CA GLN A 45 -1.59 -11.93 5.17
C GLN A 45 -1.67 -10.41 5.20
N SER A 46 -0.87 -9.77 6.06
CA SER A 46 -0.81 -8.31 6.15
C SER A 46 -0.28 -7.70 4.84
N CYS A 47 0.74 -8.31 4.22
CA CYS A 47 1.28 -7.88 2.94
C CYS A 47 0.23 -7.92 1.83
N ALA A 48 -0.50 -9.03 1.67
CA ALA A 48 -1.57 -9.14 0.69
C ALA A 48 -2.66 -8.07 0.92
N GLY A 49 -3.08 -7.87 2.17
CA GLY A 49 -4.05 -6.84 2.54
C GLY A 49 -3.59 -5.43 2.14
N TYR A 50 -2.38 -5.03 2.54
CA TYR A 50 -1.85 -3.71 2.21
C TYR A 50 -1.56 -3.53 0.72
N CYS A 51 -1.15 -4.56 -0.01
CA CYS A 51 -1.00 -4.51 -1.47
C CYS A 51 -2.34 -4.19 -2.16
N LEU A 52 -3.44 -4.81 -1.73
CA LEU A 52 -4.78 -4.50 -2.24
C LEU A 52 -5.23 -3.07 -1.88
N VAL A 53 -4.98 -2.63 -0.64
CA VAL A 53 -5.30 -1.26 -0.22
C VAL A 53 -4.51 -0.24 -1.06
N CYS A 54 -3.20 -0.46 -1.23
CA CYS A 54 -2.34 0.41 -2.02
C CYS A 54 -2.80 0.46 -3.47
N TYR A 55 -3.15 -0.68 -4.05
CA TYR A 55 -3.65 -0.77 -5.40
C TYR A 55 -4.97 -0.01 -5.58
N LEU A 56 -5.99 -0.33 -4.78
CA LEU A 56 -7.33 0.22 -4.91
C LEU A 56 -7.36 1.72 -4.59
N LEU A 57 -6.66 2.17 -3.55
CA LEU A 57 -6.63 3.57 -3.16
C LEU A 57 -5.51 4.37 -3.83
N GLN A 58 -4.66 3.75 -4.66
CA GLN A 58 -3.49 4.39 -5.27
C GLN A 58 -2.65 5.11 -4.22
N VAL A 59 -2.29 4.38 -3.17
CA VAL A 59 -1.40 4.89 -2.12
C VAL A 59 0.00 5.02 -2.72
N LYS A 60 0.60 6.19 -2.56
CA LYS A 60 1.91 6.56 -3.11
C LYS A 60 2.92 6.81 -2.00
N ASP A 61 4.15 7.12 -2.37
CA ASP A 61 5.25 7.38 -1.45
C ASP A 61 5.50 6.19 -0.52
N ARG A 62 5.60 4.99 -1.11
CA ARG A 62 5.79 3.74 -0.35
C ARG A 62 7.27 3.38 -0.31
N HIS A 63 7.93 3.74 0.79
CA HIS A 63 9.32 3.40 1.09
C HIS A 63 9.44 2.70 2.45
N ASN A 64 10.62 2.15 2.76
CA ASN A 64 10.84 1.31 3.97
C ASN A 64 10.68 2.08 5.30
N GLY A 65 10.63 3.41 5.24
CA GLY A 65 10.28 4.27 6.39
C GLY A 65 8.77 4.34 6.67
N ASN A 66 7.94 4.12 5.66
CA ASN A 66 6.48 4.17 5.73
C ASN A 66 5.84 2.78 5.90
N ILE A 67 6.66 1.73 6.00
CA ILE A 67 6.22 0.37 6.23
C ILE A 67 6.84 -0.07 7.57
N LEU A 68 6.00 -0.30 8.57
CA LEU A 68 6.41 -0.87 9.84
C LEU A 68 6.30 -2.39 9.80
N LEU A 69 7.04 -3.03 10.70
CA LEU A 69 6.95 -4.43 11.07
C LEU A 69 6.64 -4.49 12.56
N ASP A 70 5.57 -5.18 12.93
CA ASP A 70 5.25 -5.42 14.34
C ASP A 70 6.00 -6.65 14.91
N ALA A 71 5.94 -6.82 16.22
CA ALA A 71 6.60 -7.92 16.92
C ALA A 71 6.01 -9.32 16.60
N GLU A 72 4.88 -9.40 15.91
CA GLU A 72 4.24 -10.66 15.50
C GLU A 72 4.45 -10.96 14.00
N GLY A 73 5.20 -10.13 13.29
CA GLY A 73 5.54 -10.31 11.88
C GLY A 73 4.60 -9.64 10.89
N HIS A 74 3.60 -8.85 11.31
CA HIS A 74 2.74 -8.11 10.39
C HIS A 74 3.44 -6.88 9.84
N ILE A 75 3.23 -6.58 8.56
CA ILE A 75 3.55 -5.25 8.04
C ILE A 75 2.39 -4.28 8.22
N ILE A 76 2.70 -3.02 8.49
CA ILE A 76 1.73 -1.95 8.72
C ILE A 76 2.16 -0.72 7.94
N HIS A 77 1.34 -0.29 6.97
CA HIS A 77 1.62 0.94 6.21
C HIS A 77 1.15 2.15 7.02
N ILE A 78 2.01 3.17 7.09
CA ILE A 78 1.69 4.48 7.69
C ILE A 78 1.87 5.60 6.69
N ASP A 79 1.54 6.82 7.13
CA ASP A 79 1.65 8.05 6.36
C ASP A 79 0.91 7.98 5.01
N PHE A 80 -0.43 8.02 5.05
CA PHE A 80 -1.28 8.01 3.85
C PHE A 80 -1.44 9.41 3.23
N GLY A 81 -0.43 10.29 3.32
CA GLY A 81 -0.48 11.66 2.82
C GLY A 81 -0.71 11.77 1.30
N PHE A 82 -0.37 10.72 0.54
CA PHE A 82 -0.54 10.67 -0.92
C PHE A 82 -1.39 9.47 -1.33
N ILE A 83 -2.68 9.72 -1.59
CA ILE A 83 -3.64 8.72 -2.08
C ILE A 83 -4.40 9.23 -3.31
N LEU A 84 -5.02 8.31 -4.04
CA LEU A 84 -5.87 8.55 -5.20
C LEU A 84 -5.14 9.38 -6.27
N SER A 85 -5.59 10.61 -6.54
CA SER A 85 -5.00 11.48 -7.55
C SER A 85 -3.80 12.30 -7.02
N SER A 86 -3.51 12.25 -5.72
CA SER A 86 -2.40 12.98 -5.12
C SER A 86 -1.07 12.31 -5.48
N SER A 87 -0.02 13.10 -5.67
CA SER A 87 1.32 12.59 -5.97
C SER A 87 2.39 13.45 -5.32
N PRO A 88 3.48 12.86 -4.79
CA PRO A 88 4.65 13.63 -4.39
C PRO A 88 5.22 14.37 -5.61
N ARG A 89 5.13 15.70 -5.58
CA ARG A 89 5.84 16.64 -6.48
C ARG A 89 5.69 16.43 -8.01
N ASN A 90 4.58 15.86 -8.50
CA ASN A 90 4.32 15.61 -9.95
C ASN A 90 5.43 14.81 -10.67
N LEU A 91 6.27 14.09 -9.93
CA LEU A 91 7.47 13.50 -10.51
C LEU A 91 7.21 12.28 -11.41
N GLY A 92 5.98 11.74 -11.43
CA GLY A 92 5.61 10.61 -12.29
C GLY A 92 6.40 9.32 -12.02
N PHE A 93 7.18 9.26 -10.93
CA PHE A 93 8.12 8.17 -10.69
C PHE A 93 7.44 6.86 -10.25
N GLU A 94 6.33 6.88 -9.52
CA GLU A 94 5.68 5.64 -9.08
C GLU A 94 4.63 5.17 -10.10
N THR A 95 5.03 4.20 -10.93
CA THR A 95 4.14 3.49 -11.86
C THR A 95 3.67 2.12 -11.33
N SER A 96 4.29 1.64 -10.24
CA SER A 96 3.92 0.36 -9.63
C SER A 96 2.63 0.47 -8.81
N ALA A 97 1.80 -0.57 -8.86
CA ALA A 97 0.54 -0.66 -8.11
C ALA A 97 0.74 -0.69 -6.59
N PHE A 98 1.84 -1.26 -6.13
CA PHE A 98 2.27 -1.39 -4.73
C PHE A 98 3.76 -1.76 -4.69
N LYS A 99 4.35 -1.72 -3.50
CA LYS A 99 5.75 -2.12 -3.27
C LYS A 99 5.84 -3.59 -2.88
N LEU A 100 6.49 -4.41 -3.69
CA LEU A 100 6.86 -5.80 -3.39
C LEU A 100 8.33 -6.00 -3.78
N THR A 101 9.21 -6.08 -2.78
CA THR A 101 10.66 -6.22 -2.99
C THR A 101 11.07 -7.68 -3.03
N THR A 102 12.28 -7.96 -3.52
CA THR A 102 12.85 -9.31 -3.45
C THR A 102 13.00 -9.78 -2.00
N GLU A 103 13.38 -8.90 -1.07
CA GLU A 103 13.46 -9.24 0.36
C GLU A 103 12.11 -9.69 0.95
N PHE A 104 10.99 -9.11 0.49
CA PHE A 104 9.66 -9.55 0.93
C PHE A 104 9.35 -10.94 0.39
N VAL A 105 9.73 -11.22 -0.86
CA VAL A 105 9.55 -12.53 -1.48
C VAL A 105 10.43 -13.59 -0.82
N ASP A 106 11.64 -13.23 -0.38
CA ASP A 106 12.52 -14.13 0.37
C ASP A 106 11.89 -14.54 1.71
N VAL A 107 11.26 -13.60 2.44
CA VAL A 107 10.46 -13.93 3.64
C VAL A 107 9.31 -14.88 3.32
N MET A 108 8.73 -14.81 2.12
CA MET A 108 7.66 -15.72 1.65
C MET A 108 8.18 -17.08 1.13
N GLY A 109 9.48 -17.36 1.22
CA GLY A 109 10.08 -18.61 0.75
C GLY A 109 10.46 -18.62 -0.73
N GLY A 110 10.55 -17.45 -1.36
CA GLY A 110 10.95 -17.29 -2.76
C GLY A 110 9.79 -17.37 -3.76
N LEU A 111 10.11 -17.20 -5.05
CA LEU A 111 9.13 -17.19 -6.15
C LEU A 111 8.35 -18.50 -6.30
N ASP A 112 8.98 -19.61 -5.97
CA ASP A 112 8.37 -20.96 -6.01
C ASP A 112 7.88 -21.42 -4.62
N GLY A 113 7.90 -20.52 -3.62
CA GLY A 113 7.53 -20.83 -2.24
C GLY A 113 6.02 -20.98 -2.04
N ASP A 114 5.62 -21.91 -1.17
CA ASP A 114 4.21 -22.14 -0.83
C ASP A 114 3.51 -20.88 -0.31
N MET A 115 4.22 -20.10 0.51
CA MET A 115 3.70 -18.85 1.08
C MET A 115 3.59 -17.73 0.03
N PHE A 116 4.42 -17.73 -1.01
CA PHE A 116 4.28 -16.80 -2.13
C PHE A 116 3.05 -17.14 -3.00
N ASN A 117 2.78 -18.43 -3.24
CA ASN A 117 1.54 -18.85 -3.88
C ASN A 117 0.31 -18.53 -3.02
N TYR A 118 0.41 -18.72 -1.70
CA TYR A 118 -0.63 -18.32 -0.75
C TYR A 118 -0.88 -16.80 -0.77
N TYR A 119 0.18 -15.98 -0.83
CA TYR A 119 0.08 -14.53 -1.03
C TYR A 119 -0.72 -14.17 -2.29
N LYS A 120 -0.40 -14.77 -3.44
CA LYS A 120 -1.13 -14.52 -4.71
C LYS A 120 -2.60 -14.94 -4.60
N MET A 121 -2.88 -16.06 -3.95
CA MET A 121 -4.25 -16.52 -3.69
C MET A 121 -5.03 -15.52 -2.81
N LEU A 122 -4.41 -15.01 -1.73
CA LEU A 122 -5.01 -14.00 -0.86
C LEU A 122 -5.30 -12.69 -1.60
N MET A 123 -4.38 -12.24 -2.47
CA MET A 123 -4.59 -11.09 -3.34
C MET A 123 -5.83 -11.27 -4.23
N LEU A 124 -5.97 -12.43 -4.87
CA LEU A 124 -7.13 -12.75 -5.71
C LEU A 124 -8.44 -12.77 -4.89
N GLN A 125 -8.45 -13.50 -3.77
CA GLN A 125 -9.62 -13.62 -2.91
C GLN A 125 -10.05 -12.26 -2.35
N GLY A 126 -9.08 -11.45 -1.90
CA GLY A 126 -9.33 -10.10 -1.41
C GLY A 126 -9.87 -9.17 -2.49
N LEU A 127 -9.36 -9.26 -3.73
CA LEU A 127 -9.89 -8.47 -4.85
C LEU A 127 -11.32 -8.88 -5.23
N ILE A 128 -11.63 -10.19 -5.23
CA ILE A 128 -13.00 -10.69 -5.44
C ILE A 128 -13.93 -10.20 -4.31
N ALA A 129 -13.48 -10.25 -3.05
CA ALA A 129 -14.26 -9.73 -1.93
C ALA A 129 -14.48 -8.21 -2.04
N ALA A 130 -13.45 -7.46 -2.44
CA ALA A 130 -13.55 -6.02 -2.68
C ALA A 130 -14.59 -5.69 -3.76
N ARG A 131 -14.65 -6.46 -4.86
CA ARG A 131 -15.69 -6.31 -5.91
C ARG A 131 -17.10 -6.42 -5.37
N LYS A 132 -17.36 -7.38 -4.48
CA LYS A 132 -18.68 -7.57 -3.84
C LYS A 132 -19.10 -6.38 -2.96
N HIS A 133 -18.15 -5.54 -2.55
CA HIS A 133 -18.38 -4.39 -1.68
C HIS A 133 -17.94 -3.05 -2.28
N MET A 134 -17.73 -2.99 -3.60
CA MET A 134 -17.26 -1.80 -4.32
C MET A 134 -18.10 -0.57 -3.98
N ASP A 135 -19.43 -0.69 -4.01
CA ASP A 135 -20.33 0.45 -3.78
C ASP A 135 -20.11 1.10 -2.42
N LYS A 136 -19.84 0.32 -1.38
CA LYS A 136 -19.56 0.84 -0.03
C LYS A 136 -18.26 1.64 0.00
N VAL A 137 -17.20 1.13 -0.62
CA VAL A 137 -15.89 1.78 -0.68
C VAL A 137 -15.97 3.07 -1.51
N VAL A 138 -16.58 2.98 -2.69
CA VAL A 138 -16.73 4.12 -3.61
C VAL A 138 -17.59 5.21 -2.99
N GLN A 139 -18.68 4.85 -2.30
CA GLN A 139 -19.57 5.80 -1.64
C GLN A 139 -18.85 6.65 -0.60
N ILE A 140 -17.95 6.05 0.20
CA ILE A 140 -17.14 6.80 1.18
C ILE A 140 -16.30 7.87 0.46
N VAL A 141 -15.60 7.49 -0.61
CA VAL A 141 -14.75 8.41 -1.40
C VAL A 141 -15.58 9.49 -2.09
N GLU A 142 -16.75 9.15 -2.60
CA GLU A 142 -17.67 10.08 -3.27
C GLU A 142 -18.25 11.11 -2.30
N ILE A 143 -18.67 10.70 -1.10
CA ILE A 143 -19.16 11.61 -0.05
C ILE A 143 -18.04 12.57 0.38
N MET A 144 -16.83 12.06 0.61
CA MET A 144 -15.69 12.89 0.96
C MET A 144 -15.37 13.93 -0.13
N GLN A 145 -15.44 13.52 -1.41
CA GLN A 145 -15.26 14.45 -2.52
C GLN A 145 -16.33 15.54 -2.58
N GLN A 146 -17.60 15.20 -2.37
CA GLN A 146 -18.69 16.18 -2.39
C GLN A 146 -18.61 17.17 -1.23
N GLY A 147 -18.21 16.70 -0.04
CA GLY A 147 -17.90 17.56 1.11
C GLY A 147 -16.83 18.59 0.76
N CYS A 148 -15.76 18.16 0.08
CA CYS A 148 -14.69 19.03 -0.41
C CYS A 148 -15.19 20.12 -1.39
N ARG A 149 -16.14 19.78 -2.28
CA ARG A 149 -16.75 20.72 -3.25
C ARG A 149 -17.69 21.73 -2.60
N ARG A 150 -18.50 21.33 -1.62
CA ARG A 150 -19.42 22.25 -0.91
C ARG A 150 -18.68 23.30 -0.09
N CYS A 151 -17.55 22.92 0.50
CA CYS A 151 -16.66 23.84 1.20
C CYS A 151 -15.98 24.86 0.27
N SER A 152 -15.71 24.49 -1.00
CA SER A 152 -15.09 25.39 -1.98
C SER A 152 -16.08 26.28 -2.74
N ALA A 153 -17.36 25.89 -2.83
CA ALA A 153 -18.42 26.68 -3.49
C ALA A 153 -19.06 27.75 -2.57
N SER A 154 -18.82 27.70 -1.27
CA SER A 154 -19.26 28.71 -0.29
C SER A 154 -18.20 29.80 -0.15
N SER A 155 -18.01 30.63 -1.17
CA SER A 155 -17.20 31.86 -1.01
C SER A 155 -17.85 32.72 0.07
N PRO A 156 -17.18 33.01 1.21
CA PRO A 156 -17.66 34.05 2.08
C PRO A 156 -17.44 35.37 1.34
N SER A 157 -18.44 36.25 1.34
CA SER A 157 -18.30 37.65 0.98
C SER A 157 -17.46 38.44 2.02
N GLY A 158 -16.50 37.79 2.69
CA GLY A 158 -15.67 38.33 3.76
C GLY A 158 -14.36 37.55 3.97
N PRO A 159 -13.36 38.12 4.65
CA PRO A 159 -11.96 37.67 4.62
C PRO A 159 -11.63 36.44 5.49
N MET A 160 -12.62 35.70 6.01
CA MET A 160 -12.38 34.56 6.90
C MET A 160 -12.90 33.25 6.28
N MET A 161 -11.96 32.40 5.83
CA MET A 161 -12.23 30.98 5.62
C MET A 161 -12.45 30.30 6.98
N THR A 162 -13.47 29.44 7.08
CA THR A 162 -13.64 28.57 8.25
C THR A 162 -12.60 27.43 8.24
N VAL A 163 -12.22 26.92 9.41
CA VAL A 163 -11.27 25.79 9.54
C VAL A 163 -11.72 24.57 8.71
N ALA A 164 -13.03 24.30 8.66
CA ALA A 164 -13.61 23.25 7.83
C ALA A 164 -13.40 23.49 6.33
N GLN A 165 -13.47 24.75 5.85
CA GLN A 165 -13.19 25.07 4.45
C GLN A 165 -11.71 24.93 4.09
N VAL A 166 -10.80 25.30 4.99
CA VAL A 166 -9.35 25.11 4.78
C VAL A 166 -9.01 23.62 4.64
N ILE A 167 -9.61 22.76 5.47
CA ILE A 167 -9.37 21.31 5.44
C ILE A 167 -9.95 20.66 4.17
N CYS A 168 -11.12 21.10 3.70
CA CYS A 168 -11.85 20.46 2.61
C CYS A 168 -11.55 21.01 1.20
N SER A 169 -11.15 22.28 1.07
CA SER A 169 -10.98 22.91 -0.25
C SER A 169 -9.66 22.59 -0.97
N GLN A 170 -8.73 21.86 -0.34
CA GLN A 170 -7.36 21.71 -0.85
C GLN A 170 -6.81 20.28 -0.84
N LEU A 171 -7.62 19.24 -0.62
CA LEU A 171 -7.10 17.87 -0.65
C LEU A 171 -6.67 17.50 -2.09
N PRO A 172 -5.37 17.34 -2.38
CA PRO A 172 -4.86 17.14 -3.75
C PRO A 172 -5.30 15.80 -4.36
N CYS A 173 -5.90 14.92 -3.55
CA CYS A 173 -6.33 13.58 -3.93
C CYS A 173 -7.61 13.54 -4.76
N PHE A 174 -8.39 14.63 -4.83
CA PHE A 174 -9.65 14.68 -5.59
C PHE A 174 -9.55 15.54 -6.85
N HIS A 175 -9.36 14.89 -8.01
CA HIS A 175 -9.28 15.56 -9.32
C HIS A 175 -10.57 15.34 -10.13
N GLY A 176 -11.61 16.11 -9.80
CA GLY A 176 -12.89 16.08 -10.54
C GLY A 176 -13.53 14.68 -10.62
N SER A 177 -14.28 14.40 -11.66
CA SER A 177 -14.94 13.09 -11.86
C SER A 177 -13.95 11.93 -12.14
N SER A 178 -12.70 12.24 -12.52
CA SER A 178 -11.72 11.23 -12.89
C SER A 178 -11.32 10.33 -11.72
N THR A 179 -11.26 10.86 -10.49
CA THR A 179 -10.88 10.08 -9.29
C THR A 179 -11.83 8.91 -9.04
N ILE A 180 -13.14 9.16 -9.06
CA ILE A 180 -14.16 8.13 -8.82
C ILE A 180 -14.24 7.15 -9.99
N ARG A 181 -14.15 7.64 -11.23
CA ARG A 181 -14.13 6.76 -12.42
C ARG A 181 -12.95 5.79 -12.37
N ASN A 182 -11.74 6.30 -12.16
CA ASN A 182 -10.53 5.48 -12.09
C ASN A 182 -10.56 4.53 -10.88
N LEU A 183 -11.16 4.95 -9.76
CA LEU A 183 -11.38 4.06 -8.61
C LEU A 183 -12.29 2.89 -8.98
N LYS A 184 -13.44 3.13 -9.62
CA LYS A 184 -14.35 2.08 -10.10
C LYS A 184 -13.67 1.13 -11.10
N GLU A 185 -12.88 1.67 -12.02
CA GLU A 185 -12.13 0.87 -13.01
C GLU A 185 -11.17 -0.13 -12.34
N ARG A 186 -10.54 0.24 -11.22
CA ARG A 186 -9.63 -0.66 -10.48
C ARG A 186 -10.32 -1.85 -9.78
N PHE A 187 -11.65 -1.85 -9.68
CA PHE A 187 -12.39 -3.03 -9.21
C PHE A 187 -12.63 -4.06 -10.32
N HIS A 188 -12.43 -3.72 -11.59
CA HIS A 188 -12.56 -4.66 -12.72
C HIS A 188 -13.88 -5.45 -12.72
N MET A 189 -15.01 -4.75 -12.54
CA MET A 189 -16.32 -5.38 -12.39
C MET A 189 -16.73 -6.27 -13.57
N SER A 190 -16.23 -5.99 -14.77
CA SER A 190 -16.50 -6.76 -15.99
C SER A 190 -15.60 -7.99 -16.19
N MET A 191 -14.56 -8.20 -15.37
CA MET A 191 -13.65 -9.34 -15.51
C MET A 191 -14.19 -10.61 -14.85
N THR A 192 -13.89 -11.78 -15.44
CA THR A 192 -14.11 -13.09 -14.80
C THR A 192 -13.06 -13.36 -13.71
N GLU A 193 -13.26 -14.40 -12.89
CA GLU A 193 -12.27 -14.76 -11.86
C GLU A 193 -10.95 -15.25 -12.47
N GLU A 194 -10.99 -15.93 -13.62
CA GLU A 194 -9.79 -16.35 -14.34
C GLU A 194 -9.00 -15.15 -14.89
N GLN A 195 -9.71 -14.14 -15.41
CA GLN A 195 -9.09 -12.89 -15.85
C GLN A 195 -8.49 -12.11 -14.68
N LEU A 196 -9.15 -12.12 -13.51
CA LEU A 196 -8.58 -11.52 -12.30
C LEU A 196 -7.35 -12.25 -11.81
N GLN A 197 -7.31 -13.58 -11.90
CA GLN A 197 -6.11 -14.34 -11.55
C GLN A 197 -4.92 -13.91 -12.40
N LEU A 198 -5.11 -13.77 -13.72
CA LEU A 198 -4.07 -13.26 -14.62
C LEU A 198 -3.67 -11.81 -14.29
N LEU A 199 -4.64 -10.96 -13.92
CA LEU A 199 -4.35 -9.59 -13.47
C LEU A 199 -3.48 -9.58 -12.21
N VAL A 200 -3.76 -10.45 -11.24
CA VAL A 200 -2.96 -10.57 -10.01
C VAL A 200 -1.53 -10.99 -10.34
N GLU A 201 -1.34 -12.00 -11.18
CA GLU A 201 0.00 -12.42 -11.64
C GLU A 201 0.74 -11.25 -12.29
N GLN A 202 0.10 -10.50 -13.19
CA GLN A 202 0.69 -9.33 -13.84
C GLN A 202 1.05 -8.21 -12.84
N MET A 203 0.20 -7.97 -11.84
CA MET A 203 0.46 -6.97 -10.81
C MET A 203 1.64 -7.34 -9.93
N VAL A 204 1.75 -8.62 -9.56
CA VAL A 204 2.86 -9.15 -8.74
C VAL A 204 4.17 -9.08 -9.52
N ASP A 205 4.20 -9.60 -10.74
CA ASP A 205 5.38 -9.54 -11.62
C ASP A 205 5.81 -8.10 -11.91
N GLY A 206 4.85 -7.23 -12.21
CA GLY A 206 5.09 -5.82 -12.48
C GLY A 206 5.66 -5.08 -11.28
N SER A 207 5.20 -5.40 -10.07
CA SER A 207 5.70 -4.80 -8.83
C SER A 207 7.15 -5.22 -8.56
N MET A 208 7.46 -6.52 -8.64
CA MET A 208 8.81 -7.04 -8.38
C MET A 208 9.87 -6.50 -9.36
N ARG A 209 9.49 -6.32 -10.62
CA ARG A 209 10.40 -5.87 -11.69
C ARG A 209 10.38 -4.35 -11.88
N SER A 210 9.69 -3.62 -11.02
CA SER A 210 9.54 -2.17 -11.14
C SER A 210 10.88 -1.45 -10.99
N ILE A 211 11.44 -1.02 -12.12
CA ILE A 211 12.63 -0.15 -12.18
C ILE A 211 12.35 1.17 -11.47
N THR A 212 11.13 1.67 -11.61
CA THR A 212 10.65 2.89 -10.95
C THR A 212 10.68 2.79 -9.43
N THR A 213 10.31 1.64 -8.86
CA THR A 213 10.42 1.38 -7.41
C THR A 213 11.87 1.41 -6.96
N LYS A 214 12.79 0.79 -7.72
CA LYS A 214 14.23 0.81 -7.41
C LYS A 214 14.82 2.22 -7.48
N LEU A 215 14.44 3.00 -8.49
CA LEU A 215 14.85 4.40 -8.61
C LEU A 215 14.32 5.25 -7.45
N TYR A 216 13.07 5.01 -7.04
CA TYR A 216 12.47 5.73 -5.91
C TYR A 216 13.15 5.40 -4.60
N ASP A 217 13.45 4.12 -4.36
CA ASP A 217 14.24 3.69 -3.19
C ASP A 217 15.63 4.34 -3.19
N GLY A 218 16.29 4.43 -4.35
CA GLY A 218 17.55 5.16 -4.50
C GLY A 218 17.43 6.66 -4.19
N PHE A 219 16.36 7.31 -4.65
CA PHE A 219 16.07 8.71 -4.31
C PHE A 219 15.87 8.91 -2.80
N GLN A 220 15.10 8.02 -2.17
CA GLN A 220 14.83 8.06 -0.73
C GLN A 220 16.10 7.80 0.09
N TYR A 221 16.96 6.90 -0.37
CA TYR A 221 18.28 6.69 0.23
C TYR A 221 19.16 7.95 0.14
N LEU A 222 19.26 8.56 -1.04
CA LEU A 222 20.12 9.73 -1.26
C LEU A 222 19.63 10.99 -0.53
N THR A 223 18.32 11.19 -0.44
CA THR A 223 17.74 12.41 0.14
C THR A 223 17.48 12.30 1.63
N ASN A 224 17.04 11.12 2.09
CA ASN A 224 16.54 10.93 3.45
C ASN A 224 17.29 9.83 4.21
N GLY A 225 18.24 9.13 3.59
CA GLY A 225 19.00 8.04 4.22
C GLY A 225 18.20 6.75 4.45
N ILE A 226 17.07 6.58 3.75
CA ILE A 226 16.18 5.43 3.92
C ILE A 226 16.68 4.24 3.08
N MET A 227 17.09 3.17 3.77
CA MET A 227 17.53 1.86 3.25
C MET A 227 16.40 0.84 3.05
#